data_AF-A0A6A6AEC5-F1
#
_entry.id   AF-A0A6A6AEC5-F1
#
_cell.length_a   1.000
_cell.length_b   1.000
_cell.length_c   1.000
_cell.angle_alpha   90.00
_cell.angle_beta   90.00
_cell.angle_gamma   90.00
#
_symmetry.space_group_name_H-M   'P 1'
#
loop_
_entity.id
_entity.type
_entity.pdbx_description
1 polymer ?
#
loop_
_entity_poly.entity_id
_entity_poly.type
_entity_poly.pdbx_seq_one_letter_code
_entity_poly.pdbx_strand_id
1 'polypeptide(L)'
;KPIDLSDERPVDFAYYSHWLYTKRIIYKDDTSTSSRRLARLYVLGEKLMDQQFQAAIIDAMIEFVEEKRLLPSMHCIEIIYNGTTAESPARRLMVDIW
;
A
#
# COMPACT_ATOMS: atom_id res chain seq x y z
N LYS A 1 13.54 20.80 -1.12
CA LYS A 1 13.80 20.35 0.27
C LYS A 1 13.85 18.82 0.26
N PRO A 2 14.75 18.17 1.01
CA PRO A 2 14.74 16.72 1.15
C PRO A 2 13.41 16.27 1.76
N ILE A 3 12.87 15.13 1.32
CA ILE A 3 11.70 14.50 1.94
C ILE A 3 12.19 13.85 3.24
N ASP A 4 11.50 14.11 4.35
CA ASP A 4 11.81 13.47 5.63
C ASP A 4 11.20 12.06 5.66
N LEU A 5 12.08 11.06 5.77
CA LEU A 5 11.72 9.65 5.81
C LEU A 5 12.11 9.01 7.14
N SER A 6 12.38 9.82 8.17
CA SER A 6 12.86 9.32 9.47
C SER A 6 11.84 8.42 10.18
N ASP A 7 10.54 8.64 9.94
CA ASP A 7 9.45 7.81 10.46
C ASP A 7 9.18 6.56 9.61
N GLU A 8 9.77 6.47 8.42
CA GLU A 8 9.52 5.36 7.50
C GLU A 8 10.36 4.13 7.88
N ARG A 9 9.72 2.97 7.79
CA ARG A 9 10.41 1.71 8.06
C ARG A 9 11.33 1.40 6.88
N PRO A 10 12.63 1.08 7.10
CA PRO A 10 13.57 0.80 6.01
C PRO A 10 13.11 -0.29 5.04
N VAL A 11 12.35 -1.27 5.56
CA VAL A 11 11.77 -2.36 4.76
C VAL A 11 10.75 -1.85 3.74
N ASP A 12 9.88 -0.90 4.10
CA ASP A 12 8.87 -0.37 3.18
C ASP A 12 9.53 0.45 2.07
N PHE A 13 10.56 1.23 2.41
CA PHE A 13 11.37 1.96 1.43
C PHE A 13 12.15 1.04 0.49
N ALA A 14 12.58 -0.14 0.96
CA ALA A 14 13.22 -1.14 0.10
C ALA A 14 12.25 -1.67 -0.99
N TYR A 15 10.97 -1.87 -0.67
CA TYR A 15 9.96 -2.24 -1.67
C TYR A 15 9.68 -1.11 -2.66
N TYR A 16 9.65 0.15 -2.20
CA TYR A 16 9.55 1.30 -3.11
C TYR A 16 10.76 1.40 -4.04
N SER A 17 11.97 1.21 -3.51
CA SER A 17 13.20 1.16 -4.30
C SER A 17 13.14 0.04 -5.35
N HIS A 18 12.70 -1.16 -4.96
CA HIS A 18 12.48 -2.27 -5.88
C HIS A 18 11.49 -1.89 -7.00
N TRP A 19 10.36 -1.26 -6.67
CA TRP A 19 9.40 -0.79 -7.66
C TRP A 19 10.02 0.26 -8.59
N LEU A 20 10.83 1.20 -8.10
CA LEU A 20 11.47 2.23 -8.93
C LEU A 20 12.30 1.61 -10.06
N TYR A 21 13.05 0.56 -9.75
CA TYR A 21 13.93 -0.11 -10.71
C TYR A 21 13.22 -1.14 -11.60
N THR A 22 12.20 -1.83 -11.09
CA THR A 22 11.60 -2.99 -11.78
C THR A 22 10.20 -2.73 -12.32
N LYS A 23 9.51 -1.71 -11.78
CA LYS A 23 8.07 -1.45 -11.97
C LYS A 23 7.19 -2.64 -11.59
N ARG A 24 7.64 -3.45 -10.64
CA ARG A 24 6.92 -4.62 -10.12
C ARG A 24 6.70 -4.52 -8.61
N ILE A 25 5.48 -4.81 -8.19
CA ILE A 25 5.12 -4.96 -6.78
C ILE A 25 5.29 -6.44 -6.39
N ILE A 26 6.08 -6.70 -5.36
CA ILE A 26 6.25 -8.05 -4.81
C ILE A 26 5.41 -8.14 -3.53
N TYR A 27 4.33 -8.90 -3.60
CA TYR A 27 3.43 -9.11 -2.46
C TYR A 27 2.99 -10.58 -2.28
N LYS A 28 3.55 -11.51 -3.07
CA LYS A 28 3.16 -12.94 -3.06
C LYS A 28 3.75 -13.76 -1.88
N ASP A 29 4.03 -13.12 -0.75
CA ASP A 29 4.37 -13.79 0.51
C ASP A 29 3.14 -13.90 1.43
N ASP A 30 3.30 -14.55 2.59
CA ASP A 30 2.27 -14.86 3.60
C ASP A 30 1.12 -13.83 3.76
N THR A 31 -0.12 -14.31 3.69
CA THR A 31 -1.33 -13.53 3.34
C THR A 31 -1.63 -12.38 4.30
N SER A 32 -1.49 -12.59 5.61
CA SER A 32 -1.81 -11.56 6.61
C SER A 32 -0.76 -10.43 6.67
N THR A 33 0.48 -10.74 6.30
CA THR A 33 1.59 -9.78 6.29
C THR A 33 1.54 -8.93 5.03
N SER A 34 1.07 -9.52 3.93
CA SER A 34 1.00 -8.89 2.61
C SER A 34 -0.03 -7.76 2.53
N SER A 35 -1.25 -7.92 3.05
CA SER A 35 -2.25 -6.82 3.05
C SER A 35 -1.78 -5.60 3.85
N ARG A 36 -1.26 -5.81 5.07
CA ARG A 36 -0.70 -4.73 5.91
C ARG A 36 0.50 -4.04 5.25
N ARG A 37 1.33 -4.80 4.52
CA ARG A 37 2.46 -4.25 3.76
C ARG A 37 1.96 -3.37 2.62
N LEU A 38 1.02 -3.86 1.81
CA LEU A 38 0.42 -3.08 0.73
C LEU A 38 -0.18 -1.76 1.25
N ALA A 39 -0.87 -1.77 2.38
CA ALA A 39 -1.41 -0.55 2.98
C ALA A 39 -0.33 0.49 3.32
N ARG A 40 0.77 0.06 3.94
CA ARG A 40 1.89 0.98 4.25
C ARG A 40 2.60 1.49 3.01
N LEU A 41 2.74 0.65 1.98
CA LEU A 41 3.32 1.07 0.71
C LEU A 41 2.45 2.12 0.01
N TYR A 42 1.12 2.00 0.10
CA TYR A 42 0.23 3.04 -0.41
C TYR A 42 0.44 4.38 0.32
N VAL A 43 0.47 4.34 1.66
CA VAL A 43 0.74 5.54 2.50
C VAL A 43 2.11 6.16 2.19
N LEU A 44 3.13 5.33 1.98
CA LEU A 44 4.45 5.80 1.53
C LEU A 44 4.34 6.49 0.16
N GLY A 45 3.57 5.92 -0.77
CA GLY A 45 3.29 6.53 -2.07
C GLY A 45 2.59 7.89 -1.97
N GLU A 46 1.67 8.07 -1.03
CA GLU A 46 1.03 9.37 -0.72
C GLU A 46 2.06 10.39 -0.22
N LYS A 47 2.90 9.99 0.73
CA LYS A 47 3.97 10.85 1.26
C LYS A 47 4.99 11.26 0.19
N LEU A 48 5.29 10.35 -0.73
CA LEU A 48 6.21 10.58 -1.85
C LEU A 48 5.54 11.25 -3.06
N MET A 49 4.21 11.42 -3.03
CA MET A 49 3.40 11.93 -4.14
C MET A 49 3.57 11.13 -5.45
N ASP A 50 3.87 9.84 -5.35
CA ASP A 50 4.07 8.97 -6.51
C ASP A 50 2.77 8.26 -6.91
N GLN A 51 2.02 8.91 -7.80
CA GLN A 51 0.72 8.41 -8.27
C GLN A 51 0.83 7.07 -9.03
N GLN A 52 1.93 6.83 -9.74
CA GLN A 52 2.12 5.57 -10.47
C GLN A 52 2.37 4.42 -9.50
N PHE A 53 3.14 4.67 -8.44
CA PHE A 53 3.32 3.71 -7.38
C PHE A 53 2.02 3.43 -6.63
N GLN A 54 1.27 4.47 -6.26
CA GLN A 54 -0.04 4.33 -5.62
C GLN A 54 -1.01 3.48 -6.46
N ALA A 55 -1.11 3.75 -7.76
CA ALA A 55 -1.95 2.98 -8.67
C ALA A 55 -1.53 1.49 -8.70
N ALA A 56 -0.23 1.22 -8.82
CA ALA A 56 0.28 -0.15 -8.81
C ALA A 56 0.01 -0.88 -7.48
N ILE A 57 -0.02 -0.17 -6.36
CA ILE A 57 -0.38 -0.74 -5.05
C ILE A 57 -1.88 -1.02 -4.97
N ILE A 58 -2.74 -0.16 -5.51
CA ILE A 58 -4.19 -0.40 -5.60
C ILE A 58 -4.47 -1.66 -6.42
N ASP A 59 -3.84 -1.79 -7.59
CA ASP A 59 -3.96 -2.97 -8.44
C ASP A 59 -3.52 -4.24 -7.68
N ALA A 60 -2.41 -4.16 -6.94
CA ALA A 60 -1.93 -5.26 -6.12
C ALA A 60 -2.87 -5.60 -4.95
N MET A 61 -3.57 -4.62 -4.37
CA MET A 61 -4.59 -4.89 -3.33
C MET A 61 -5.80 -5.61 -3.92
N ILE A 62 -6.26 -5.21 -5.10
CA ILE A 62 -7.37 -5.87 -5.81
C ILE A 62 -6.99 -7.31 -6.15
N GLU A 63 -5.83 -7.52 -6.80
CA GLU A 63 -5.34 -8.86 -7.16
C GLU A 63 -5.18 -9.73 -5.89
N PHE A 64 -4.69 -9.17 -4.78
CA PHE A 64 -4.61 -9.89 -3.51
C PHE A 64 -5.98 -10.37 -3.01
N VAL A 65 -7.01 -9.52 -3.04
CA VAL A 65 -8.37 -9.88 -2.59
C VAL A 65 -8.97 -10.94 -3.52
N GLU A 66 -8.82 -10.78 -4.82
CA GLU A 66 -9.33 -11.71 -5.83
C GLU A 66 -8.63 -13.08 -5.75
N GLU A 67 -7.29 -13.11 -5.71
CA GLU A 67 -6.50 -14.35 -5.65
C GLU A 67 -6.71 -15.10 -4.34
N LYS A 68 -6.73 -14.40 -3.20
CA LYS A 68 -6.81 -15.05 -1.89
C LYS A 68 -8.24 -15.28 -1.42
N ARG A 69 -9.23 -14.61 -2.02
CA ARG A 69 -10.61 -14.55 -1.53
C ARG A 69 -10.69 -14.15 -0.05
N LEU A 70 -9.78 -13.27 0.36
CA LEU A 70 -9.66 -12.77 1.73
C LEU A 70 -9.88 -11.26 1.73
N LEU A 71 -10.67 -10.79 2.69
CA LEU A 71 -10.87 -9.37 2.91
C LEU A 71 -9.65 -8.73 3.60
N PRO A 72 -9.38 -7.44 3.35
CA PRO A 72 -8.41 -6.67 4.12
C PRO A 72 -8.70 -6.77 5.62
N SER A 73 -7.67 -7.07 6.41
CA SER A 73 -7.79 -7.09 7.87
C SER A 73 -8.13 -5.71 8.44
N MET A 74 -8.74 -5.65 9.62
CA MET A 74 -9.01 -4.38 10.32
C MET A 74 -7.77 -3.49 10.44
N HIS A 75 -6.60 -4.08 10.67
CA HIS A 75 -5.35 -3.32 10.77
C HIS A 75 -4.88 -2.77 9.41
N CYS A 76 -5.21 -3.44 8.30
CA CYS A 76 -4.99 -2.90 6.96
C CYS A 76 -5.83 -1.63 6.75
N ILE A 77 -7.12 -1.69 7.13
CA ILE A 77 -8.04 -0.55 7.05
C ILE A 77 -7.55 0.60 7.94
N GLU A 78 -7.14 0.30 9.17
CA GLU A 78 -6.59 1.28 10.11
C GLU A 78 -5.36 2.01 9.54
N ILE A 79 -4.41 1.28 8.94
CA ILE A 79 -3.24 1.89 8.29
C ILE A 79 -3.66 2.85 7.18
N ILE A 80 -4.61 2.46 6.32
CA ILE A 80 -5.11 3.32 5.24
C ILE A 80 -5.78 4.57 5.80
N TYR A 81 -6.69 4.43 6.76
CA TYR A 81 -7.43 5.57 7.31
C TYR A 81 -6.55 6.52 8.14
N ASN A 82 -5.51 6.02 8.82
CA ASN A 82 -4.61 6.87 9.58
C ASN A 82 -3.53 7.53 8.70
N GLY A 83 -3.13 6.89 7.60
CA GLY A 83 -2.02 7.35 6.75
C GLY A 83 -2.42 8.14 5.51
N THR A 84 -3.70 8.32 5.22
CA THR A 84 -4.19 9.00 4.00
C THR A 84 -5.16 10.13 4.33
N THR A 85 -5.51 10.98 3.37
CA THR A 85 -6.58 11.99 3.53
C THR A 85 -7.96 11.39 3.25
N ALA A 86 -9.03 12.09 3.65
CA ALA A 86 -10.41 11.62 3.45
C ALA A 86 -10.78 11.39 1.97
N GLU A 87 -10.14 12.10 1.06
CA GLU A 87 -10.38 12.01 -0.39
C GLU A 87 -9.56 10.91 -1.08
N SER A 88 -8.70 10.22 -0.33
CA SER A 88 -7.76 9.23 -0.88
C SER A 88 -8.49 8.05 -1.52
N PRO A 89 -8.13 7.66 -2.77
CA PRO A 89 -8.74 6.52 -3.47
C PRO A 89 -8.66 5.21 -2.69
N ALA A 90 -7.60 4.99 -1.91
CA ALA A 90 -7.49 3.77 -1.09
C ALA A 90 -8.61 3.66 -0.04
N ARG A 91 -9.10 4.77 0.53
CA ARG A 91 -10.22 4.73 1.48
C ARG A 91 -11.51 4.28 0.80
N ARG A 92 -11.75 4.74 -0.43
CA ARG A 92 -12.89 4.31 -1.24
C ARG A 92 -12.81 2.81 -1.53
N LEU A 93 -11.63 2.34 -1.95
CA LEU A 93 -11.41 0.91 -2.16
C LEU A 93 -11.72 0.07 -0.92
N MET A 94 -11.33 0.50 0.28
CA MET A 94 -11.65 -0.23 1.51
C MET A 94 -13.15 -0.36 1.76
N VAL A 95 -13.95 0.66 1.39
CA VAL A 95 -15.42 0.62 1.48
C VAL A 95 -16.00 -0.27 0.39
N ASP A 96 -15.47 -0.22 -0.83
CA ASP A 96 -15.97 -1.02 -1.95
C ASP A 96 -15.75 -2.54 -1.75
N ILE A 97 -14.71 -2.92 -0.98
CA ILE A 97 -14.39 -4.33 -0.67
C ILE A 97 -15.25 -4.91 0.47
N TRP A 98 -15.73 -4.09 1.41
CA TRP A 98 -16.42 -4.52 2.64
C TRP A 98 -17.94 -4.42 2.54
#